data_AF-A3ZRV0-F1
#
_entry.id   AF-A3ZRV0-F1
#
_cell.length_a   1.000
_cell.length_b   1.000
_cell.length_c   1.000
_cell.angle_alpha   90.00
_cell.angle_beta   90.00
_cell.angle_gamma   90.00
#
_symmetry.space_group_name_H-M   'P 1'
#
loop_
_entity.id
_entity.type
_entity.pdbx_description
1 polymer ?
#
loop_
_entity_poly.entity_id
_entity_poly.type
_entity_poly.pdbx_seq_one_letter_code
_entity_poly.pdbx_strand_id
1 'polypeptide(L)'
;MSQNFSKHQQNIIRNYYDNRDSIAIQKLQENITELYLAEGKKRATVWKRVIGHLEKLKVPQAQIDHFVSKDDATLVAKFLETLLAKQD
;
A
#
# COMPACT_ATOMS: atom_id res chain seq x y z
N MET A 1 12.33 21.59 -17.42
CA MET A 1 11.02 22.28 -17.62
C MET A 1 10.26 22.18 -16.32
N SER A 2 10.25 23.26 -15.55
CA SER A 2 9.83 23.31 -14.15
C SER A 2 8.31 23.48 -14.03
N GLN A 3 7.62 22.48 -13.47
CA GLN A 3 6.18 22.58 -13.16
C GLN A 3 6.01 23.44 -11.89
N ASN A 4 5.62 24.69 -12.09
CA ASN A 4 5.25 25.63 -11.03
C ASN A 4 3.90 25.22 -10.42
N PHE A 5 3.93 24.33 -9.44
CA PHE A 5 2.76 24.11 -8.59
C PHE A 5 2.67 25.25 -7.56
N SER A 6 1.53 25.94 -7.53
CA SER A 6 1.25 27.02 -6.58
C SER A 6 1.45 26.54 -5.14
N LYS A 7 2.06 27.37 -4.28
CA LYS A 7 2.37 27.06 -2.87
C LYS A 7 1.16 26.54 -2.07
N HIS A 8 -0.05 26.91 -2.48
CA HIS A 8 -1.29 26.42 -1.88
C HIS A 8 -1.63 24.97 -2.28
N GLN A 9 -1.39 24.59 -3.53
CA GLN A 9 -1.53 23.19 -4.00
C GLN A 9 -0.43 22.30 -3.42
N GLN A 10 0.79 22.82 -3.28
CA GLN A 10 1.89 22.11 -2.64
C GLN A 10 1.59 21.78 -1.17
N ASN A 11 0.90 22.64 -0.42
CA ASN A 11 0.50 22.34 0.96
C ASN A 11 -0.63 21.30 1.06
N ILE A 12 -1.56 21.25 0.10
CA ILE A 12 -2.59 20.20 0.07
C ILE A 12 -1.96 18.85 -0.29
N ILE A 13 -0.98 18.82 -1.19
CA ILE A 13 -0.21 17.62 -1.55
C ILE A 13 0.70 17.19 -0.38
N ARG A 14 1.33 18.13 0.32
CA ARG A 14 2.19 17.87 1.47
C ARG A 14 1.40 17.37 2.69
N ASN A 15 0.20 17.92 2.94
CA ASN A 15 -0.69 17.45 4.00
C ASN A 15 -1.43 16.15 3.64
N TYR A 16 -1.43 15.72 2.38
CA TYR A 16 -1.95 14.40 2.00
C TYR A 16 -1.04 13.26 2.53
N TYR A 17 0.21 13.57 2.90
CA TYR A 17 1.14 12.67 3.60
C TYR A 17 1.12 12.79 5.13
N ASP A 18 0.31 13.66 5.73
CA ASP A 18 0.55 14.17 7.09
C ASP A 18 0.16 13.21 8.24
N ASN A 19 0.07 11.89 8.00
CA ASN A 19 0.31 10.78 8.97
C ASN A 19 -0.46 9.50 8.60
N ARG A 20 -1.62 9.61 7.95
CA ARG A 20 -2.56 8.49 7.81
C ARG A 20 -2.10 7.44 6.78
N ASP A 21 -1.56 7.91 5.65
CA ASP A 21 -1.09 7.04 4.56
C ASP A 21 0.33 6.51 4.83
N SER A 22 1.19 7.30 5.49
CA SER A 22 2.54 6.88 5.90
C SER A 22 2.50 5.67 6.86
N ILE A 23 1.62 5.70 7.87
CA ILE A 23 1.43 4.58 8.78
C ILE A 23 0.85 3.36 8.03
N ALA A 24 -0.09 3.57 7.11
CA ALA A 24 -0.67 2.48 6.34
C ALA A 24 0.37 1.81 5.42
N ILE A 25 1.24 2.59 4.79
CA ILE A 25 2.37 2.11 3.97
C ILE A 25 3.36 1.34 4.83
N GLN A 26 3.79 1.89 5.98
CA GLN A 26 4.71 1.22 6.88
C GLN A 26 4.13 -0.12 7.38
N LYS A 27 2.87 -0.13 7.81
CA LYS A 27 2.19 -1.36 8.24
C LYS A 27 1.98 -2.35 7.11
N LEU A 28 1.76 -1.89 5.89
CA LEU A 28 1.70 -2.75 4.73
C LEU A 28 3.06 -3.42 4.46
N GLN A 29 4.19 -2.70 4.56
CA GLN A 29 5.54 -3.26 4.43
C GLN A 29 5.82 -4.35 5.49
N GLU A 30 5.47 -4.08 6.75
CA GLU A 30 5.58 -5.06 7.84
C GLU A 30 4.76 -6.33 7.54
N ASN A 31 3.49 -6.17 7.15
CA ASN A 31 2.61 -7.31 6.88
C ASN A 31 2.99 -8.07 5.60
N ILE A 32 3.56 -7.43 4.58
CA ILE A 32 4.08 -8.13 3.38
C ILE A 32 5.24 -9.06 3.79
N THR A 33 6.16 -8.57 4.62
CA THR A 33 7.24 -9.40 5.16
C THR A 33 6.70 -10.57 5.99
N GLU A 34 5.73 -10.31 6.87
CA GLU A 34 5.07 -11.37 7.63
C GLU A 34 4.35 -12.36 6.70
N LEU A 35 3.77 -11.88 5.60
CA LEU A 35 3.07 -12.71 4.62
C LEU A 35 4.03 -13.66 3.90
N TYR A 36 5.27 -13.29 3.62
CA TYR A 36 6.27 -14.23 3.07
C TYR A 36 6.58 -15.38 4.02
N LEU A 37 6.51 -15.14 5.33
CA LEU A 37 6.91 -16.11 6.36
C LEU A 37 5.73 -16.90 6.93
N ALA A 38 4.49 -16.44 6.69
CA ALA A 38 3.30 -17.02 7.28
C ALA A 38 2.69 -18.09 6.36
N GLU A 39 2.28 -19.19 7.00
CA GLU A 39 1.60 -20.31 6.36
C GLU A 39 0.27 -20.64 7.05
N GLY A 40 -0.57 -21.43 6.37
CA GLY A 40 -1.83 -21.95 6.91
C GLY A 40 -2.74 -20.88 7.52
N LYS A 41 -3.23 -21.13 8.73
CA LYS A 41 -4.15 -20.20 9.43
C LYS A 41 -3.53 -18.83 9.72
N LYS A 42 -2.21 -18.79 9.96
CA LYS A 42 -1.49 -17.53 10.20
C LYS A 42 -1.50 -16.69 8.93
N ARG A 43 -1.20 -17.29 7.78
CA ARG A 43 -1.22 -16.63 6.46
C ARG A 43 -2.55 -15.96 6.17
N ALA A 44 -3.65 -16.68 6.37
CA ALA A 44 -5.00 -16.14 6.20
C ALA A 44 -5.28 -14.93 7.11
N THR A 45 -4.71 -14.91 8.32
CA THR A 45 -4.84 -13.79 9.25
C THR A 45 -4.03 -12.58 8.79
N VAL A 46 -2.82 -12.81 8.28
CA VAL A 46 -1.97 -11.75 7.72
C VAL A 46 -2.62 -11.14 6.47
N TRP A 47 -3.21 -11.95 5.60
CA TRP A 47 -3.97 -11.46 4.44
C TRP A 47 -5.10 -10.51 4.83
N LYS A 48 -5.88 -10.82 5.87
CA LYS A 48 -6.93 -9.92 6.35
C LYS A 48 -6.39 -8.54 6.74
N ARG A 49 -5.19 -8.49 7.34
CA ARG A 49 -4.52 -7.22 7.68
C ARG A 49 -4.06 -6.50 6.41
N VAL A 50 -3.39 -7.20 5.49
CA VAL A 50 -2.93 -6.67 4.20
C VAL A 50 -4.08 -6.03 3.42
N ILE A 51 -5.21 -6.74 3.30
CA ILE A 51 -6.43 -6.24 2.65
C ILE A 51 -6.89 -4.92 3.29
N GLY A 52 -7.03 -4.89 4.62
CA GLY A 52 -7.46 -3.68 5.32
C GLY A 52 -6.49 -2.50 5.20
N HIS A 53 -5.20 -2.75 4.97
CA HIS A 53 -4.24 -1.69 4.66
C HIS A 53 -4.36 -1.21 3.21
N LEU A 54 -4.54 -2.11 2.25
CA LEU A 54 -4.75 -1.77 0.83
C LEU A 54 -6.04 -0.98 0.62
N GLU A 55 -7.13 -1.33 1.32
CA GLU A 55 -8.39 -0.58 1.31
C GLU A 55 -8.22 0.85 1.85
N LYS A 56 -7.45 1.03 2.94
CA LYS A 56 -7.13 2.37 3.48
C LYS A 56 -6.32 3.21 2.50
N LEU A 57 -5.45 2.57 1.72
CA LEU A 57 -4.71 3.18 0.62
C LEU A 57 -5.56 3.37 -0.64
N LYS A 58 -6.87 3.10 -0.58
CA LYS A 58 -7.85 3.25 -1.67
C LYS A 58 -7.50 2.41 -2.90
N VAL A 59 -6.85 1.26 -2.71
CA VAL A 59 -6.58 0.31 -3.79
C VAL A 59 -7.91 -0.28 -4.27
N PRO A 60 -8.17 -0.35 -5.58
CA PRO A 60 -9.42 -0.92 -6.09
C PRO A 60 -9.63 -2.38 -5.65
N GLN A 61 -10.85 -2.73 -5.26
CA GLN A 61 -11.17 -4.08 -4.75
C GLN A 61 -10.78 -5.18 -5.74
N ALA A 62 -11.00 -4.99 -7.04
CA ALA A 62 -10.62 -5.95 -8.07
C ALA A 62 -9.10 -6.27 -8.07
N GLN A 63 -8.27 -5.28 -7.73
CA GLN A 63 -6.83 -5.47 -7.61
C GLN A 63 -6.47 -6.25 -6.33
N ILE A 64 -7.17 -5.97 -5.22
CA ILE A 64 -7.01 -6.71 -3.96
C ILE A 64 -7.41 -8.18 -4.16
N ASP A 65 -8.56 -8.43 -4.80
CA ASP A 65 -9.05 -9.78 -5.10
C ASP A 65 -8.05 -10.55 -5.98
N HIS A 66 -7.44 -9.86 -6.96
CA HIS A 66 -6.37 -10.45 -7.76
C HIS A 66 -5.19 -10.91 -6.87
N PHE A 67 -4.70 -10.06 -5.97
CA PHE A 67 -3.61 -10.43 -5.06
C PHE A 67 -3.95 -11.62 -4.16
N VAL A 68 -5.14 -11.61 -3.55
CA VAL A 68 -5.61 -12.67 -2.65
C VAL A 68 -5.81 -13.98 -3.41
N SER A 69 -6.37 -13.93 -4.63
CA SER A 69 -6.59 -15.12 -5.46
C SER A 69 -5.29 -15.80 -5.88
N LYS A 70 -4.22 -15.03 -6.03
CA LYS A 70 -2.88 -15.53 -6.36
C LYS A 70 -2.10 -15.98 -5.13
N ASP A 71 -2.54 -15.57 -3.94
CA ASP A 71 -1.86 -15.82 -2.69
C ASP A 71 -0.36 -15.46 -2.75
N ASP A 72 -0.01 -14.37 -3.45
CA ASP A 72 1.38 -14.01 -3.74
C ASP A 72 1.76 -12.66 -3.12
N ALA A 73 2.62 -12.70 -2.09
CA ALA A 73 3.15 -11.53 -1.40
C ALA A 73 4.02 -10.65 -2.31
N THR A 74 4.62 -11.23 -3.36
CA THR A 74 5.49 -10.55 -4.33
C THR A 74 4.72 -9.57 -5.19
N LEU A 75 3.49 -9.92 -5.56
CA LEU A 75 2.62 -9.03 -6.33
C LEU A 75 2.25 -7.79 -5.51
N VAL A 76 1.99 -7.96 -4.22
CA VAL A 76 1.70 -6.84 -3.30
C VAL A 76 2.93 -5.96 -3.11
N ALA A 77 4.13 -6.55 -2.97
CA ALA A 77 5.39 -5.81 -2.86
C ALA A 77 5.68 -4.95 -4.09
N LYS A 78 5.60 -5.53 -5.30
CA LYS A 78 5.80 -4.80 -6.57
C LYS A 78 4.78 -3.68 -6.76
N PHE A 79 3.54 -3.92 -6.35
CA PHE A 79 2.50 -2.90 -6.38
C PHE A 79 2.83 -1.73 -5.44
N LEU A 80 3.32 -2.03 -4.23
CA LEU A 80 3.76 -1.01 -3.28
C LEU A 80 4.94 -0.19 -3.81
N GLU A 81 5.95 -0.83 -4.42
CA GLU A 81 7.06 -0.14 -5.09
C GLU A 81 6.56 0.81 -6.19
N THR A 82 5.61 0.34 -7.00
CA THR A 82 5.01 1.15 -8.07
C THR A 82 4.22 2.33 -7.51
N LEU A 83 3.53 2.15 -6.38
CA LEU A 83 2.85 3.25 -5.70
C LEU A 83 3.87 4.30 -5.24
N LEU A 84 4.95 3.91 -4.58
CA LEU A 84 6.00 4.81 -4.10
C LEU A 84 6.69 5.55 -5.25
N ALA A 85 7.07 4.83 -6.32
CA ALA A 85 7.78 5.40 -7.48
C ALA A 85 6.94 6.36 -8.33
N LYS A 86 5.60 6.23 -8.32
CA LYS A 86 4.70 7.17 -9.02
C LYS A 86 4.50 8.49 -8.27
N GLN A 87 5.06 8.63 -7.07
CA GLN A 87 4.89 9.83 -6.24
C GLN A 87 6.15 10.71 -6.19
N ASP A 88 7.25 10.28 -6.83
CA ASP A 88 8.45 11.07 -7.14
C ASP A 88 8.32 11.80 -8.48
#